data_AF-A0A3B3ZI54-F1
#
_entry.id   AF-A0A3B3ZI54-F1
#
_cell.length_a   1.000
_cell.length_b   1.000
_cell.length_c   1.000
_cell.angle_alpha   90.00
_cell.angle_beta   90.00
_cell.angle_gamma   90.00
#
_symmetry.space_group_name_H-M   'P 1'
#
loop_
_entity.id
_entity.type
_entity.pdbx_description
1 polymer ?
#
loop_
_entity_poly.entity_id
_entity_poly.type
_entity_poly.pdbx_seq_one_letter_code
_entity_poly.pdbx_strand_id
1 'polypeptide(L)' 'FGTDVQKQSNSNFTLYEKKDYIRECIIGTNNYRGRRSWTKSNITCQAWSDNIINEHT' A
#
# COMPACT_ATOMS: atom_id res chain seq x y z
N PHE A 1 2.05 -2.20 -7.50
CA PHE A 1 1.77 -3.36 -8.37
C PHE A 1 0.58 -4.10 -7.81
N GLY A 2 -0.59 -3.94 -8.44
CA GLY A 2 -1.61 -4.97 -8.35
C GLY A 2 -1.02 -6.26 -8.87
N THR A 3 -1.45 -7.39 -8.34
CA THR A 3 -0.94 -8.73 -8.70
C THR A 3 -1.02 -9.03 -10.20
N ASP A 4 -1.78 -8.22 -10.93
CA ASP A 4 -2.13 -8.44 -12.34
C ASP A 4 -1.38 -7.51 -13.31
N VAL A 5 -0.35 -6.78 -12.85
CA VAL A 5 0.47 -5.88 -13.70
C VAL A 5 1.91 -6.38 -13.80
N GLN A 6 2.40 -6.53 -15.04
CA GLN A 6 3.77 -6.96 -15.34
C GLN A 6 4.61 -5.78 -15.82
N LYS A 7 5.88 -5.71 -15.40
CA LYS A 7 6.86 -4.74 -15.94
C LYS A 7 7.35 -5.23 -17.31
N GLN A 8 7.30 -4.38 -18.31
CA GLN A 8 7.86 -4.65 -19.65
C GLN A 8 9.02 -3.69 -19.92
N SER A 9 10.12 -4.21 -20.47
CA SER A 9 11.24 -3.38 -20.93
C SER A 9 10.94 -2.83 -22.33
N ASN A 10 10.99 -1.50 -22.48
CA ASN A 10 10.83 -0.83 -23.76
C ASN A 10 11.60 0.51 -23.74
N SER A 11 12.49 0.71 -24.71
CA SER A 11 13.35 1.91 -24.81
C SER A 11 12.58 3.21 -25.06
N ASN A 12 11.34 3.13 -25.55
CA ASN A 12 10.51 4.29 -25.85
C ASN A 12 9.71 4.78 -24.63
N PHE A 13 9.79 4.10 -23.49
CA PHE A 13 8.99 4.42 -22.30
C PHE A 13 9.84 4.49 -21.04
N THR A 14 9.51 5.46 -20.18
CA THR A 14 10.07 5.59 -18.83
C THR A 14 8.93 5.46 -17.81
N LEU A 15 9.04 4.48 -16.93
CA LEU A 15 8.07 4.28 -15.84
C LEU A 15 8.44 5.17 -14.65
N TYR A 16 7.51 6.02 -14.23
CA TYR A 16 7.62 6.79 -12.99
C TYR A 16 6.67 6.25 -11.95
N GLU A 17 7.20 5.93 -10.77
CA GLU A 17 6.40 5.44 -9.67
C GLU A 17 6.53 6.35 -8.46
N LYS A 18 5.41 6.72 -7.86
CA LYS A 18 5.42 7.60 -6.69
C LYS A 18 5.86 6.83 -5.45
N LYS A 19 6.96 7.28 -4.82
CA LYS A 19 7.60 6.61 -3.68
C LYS A 19 6.66 6.32 -2.52
N ASP A 20 5.65 7.17 -2.28
CA ASP A 20 4.70 7.01 -1.17
C ASP A 20 3.92 5.69 -1.21
N TYR A 21 3.69 5.14 -2.40
CA TYR A 21 2.95 3.88 -2.60
C TYR A 21 3.83 2.63 -2.66
N ILE A 22 5.16 2.81 -2.61
CA ILE A 22 6.14 1.72 -2.80
C ILE A 22 7.03 1.54 -1.58
N ARG A 23 7.30 2.61 -0.83
CA ARG A 23 8.13 2.56 0.36
C ARG A 23 7.60 1.57 1.38
N GLU A 24 8.52 0.78 1.94
CA GLU A 24 8.25 -0.15 3.03
C GLU A 24 8.60 0.42 4.41
N CYS A 25 9.12 1.64 4.44
CA CYS A 25 9.48 2.37 5.65
C CYS A 25 8.64 3.65 5.82
N ILE A 26 8.51 4.09 7.07
CA ILE A 26 7.85 5.33 7.45
C ILE A 26 8.94 6.40 7.67
N ILE A 27 8.75 7.58 7.09
CA ILE A 27 9.60 8.76 7.32
C ILE A 27 8.71 9.84 7.95
N GLY A 28 8.96 10.17 9.22
CA GLY A 28 8.05 11.01 10.01
C GLY A 28 6.78 10.25 10.43
N THR A 29 5.64 10.94 10.53
CA THR A 29 4.44 10.36 11.18
C THR A 29 3.21 10.21 10.29
N ASN A 30 3.04 11.01 9.23
CA ASN A 30 1.68 11.25 8.70
C ASN A 30 1.40 10.83 7.24
N ASN A 31 2.38 10.32 6.49
CA ASN A 31 2.22 10.17 5.03
C ASN A 31 2.54 8.78 4.47
N TYR A 32 2.45 7.74 5.30
CA TYR A 32 2.61 6.38 4.80
C TYR A 32 1.41 5.97 3.92
N ARG A 33 1.66 5.59 2.66
CA ARG A 33 0.65 5.06 1.73
C ARG A 33 1.06 3.71 1.14
N GLY A 34 1.93 2.98 1.86
CA GLY A 34 2.33 1.64 1.47
C GLY A 34 1.24 0.60 1.72
N ARG A 35 1.57 -0.68 1.50
CA ARG A 35 0.60 -1.79 1.40
C ARG A 35 0.50 -2.67 2.65
N ARG A 36 1.10 -2.26 3.76
CA ARG A 36 1.08 -3.06 4.99
C ARG A 36 -0.34 -3.15 5.55
N SER A 37 -0.85 -4.37 5.69
CA SER A 37 -2.22 -4.67 6.13
C SER A 37 -2.26 -5.57 7.37
N TRP A 38 -1.21 -5.52 8.20
CA TRP A 38 -1.14 -6.27 9.46
C TRP A 38 -0.54 -5.43 10.59
N THR A 39 -1.03 -5.67 11.81
CA THR A 39 -0.60 -4.98 13.03
C THR A 39 0.76 -5.50 13.53
N LYS A 40 1.32 -4.83 14.54
CA LYS A 40 2.55 -5.27 15.22
C LYS A 40 2.41 -6.68 15.82
N SER A 41 1.21 -7.04 16.26
CA SER A 41 0.89 -8.34 16.85
C SER A 41 0.46 -9.39 15.82
N ASN A 42 0.72 -9.15 14.53
CA ASN A 42 0.41 -10.07 13.43
C ASN A 42 -1.10 -10.33 13.23
N ILE A 43 -1.95 -9.34 13.50
CA ILE A 43 -3.40 -9.41 13.22
C ILE A 43 -3.65 -8.72 11.88
N THR A 44 -4.44 -9.33 11.00
CA THR A 44 -4.87 -8.74 9.73
C THR A 44 -5.78 -7.54 9.98
N CYS A 45 -5.50 -6.42 9.30
CA CYS A 45 -6.33 -5.22 9.41
C CYS A 45 -7.72 -5.44 8.80
N GLN A 46 -8.75 -4.86 9.43
CA GLN A 46 -10.07 -4.69 8.83
C GLN A 46 -9.97 -3.73 7.63
N ALA A 47 -10.75 -3.98 6.57
CA ALA A 47 -10.86 -3.04 5.47
C ALA A 47 -11.50 -1.74 5.95
N TRP A 48 -10.96 -0.58 5.58
CA TRP A 48 -11.50 0.72 6.01
C TRP A 48 -12.95 0.96 5.59
N SER A 49 -13.40 0.33 4.51
CA SER A 49 -14.79 0.42 4.02
C SER A 49 -15.74 -0.57 4.70
N ASP A 50 -15.24 -1.43 5.58
CA ASP A 50 -16.00 -2.45 6.30
C ASP A 50 -16.23 -2.00 7.74
N ASN A 51 -17.40 -2.32 8.30
CA ASN A 51 -17.84 -1.96 9.64
C ASN A 51 -18.36 -3.15 10.45
N ILE A 52 -18.14 -4.38 9.99
CA ILE A 52 -18.70 -5.59 10.61
C ILE A 52 -18.14 -5.87 12.02
N ILE A 53 -16.82 -5.76 12.21
CA ILE A 53 -16.16 -6.13 13.48
C ILE A 53 -15.94 -4.91 14.36
N ASN A 54 -15.53 -3.79 13.76
CA ASN A 54 -15.34 -2.51 14.43
C ASN A 54 -16.01 -1.42 13.60
N GLU A 55 -16.95 -0.68 14.20
CA GLU A 55 -17.69 0.39 13.52
C GLU A 55 -16.90 1.70 13.50
N HIS A 56 -16.74 2.29 12.31
CA HIS A 56 -16.02 3.53 12.07
C HIS A 56 -16.77 4.43 11.06
N THR A 57 -16.56 5.76 11.14
CA THR A 57 -17.24 6.79 10.32
C THR A 57 -16.29 7.41 9.30
#